data_AF-A0A535RDX2-F1
#
_entry.id   AF-A0A535RDX2-F1
#
_cell.length_a   1.000
_cell.length_b   1.000
_cell.length_c   1.000
_cell.angle_alpha   90.00
_cell.angle_beta   90.00
_cell.angle_gamma   90.00
#
_symmetry.space_group_name_H-M   'P 1'
#
loop_
_entity.id
_entity.type
_entity.pdbx_description
1 polymer ?
#
loop_
_entity_poly.entity_id
_entity_poly.type
_entity_poly.pdbx_seq_one_letter_code
_entity_poly.pdbx_strand_id
1 'polypeptide(L)'
;MLRRHVKGHLLHPVNQVHLDEATLGERLADRVAGAIGTWAFLIVQGIFIVAWIVTNAIWLANKSWDPFPFILLNLLFSVQAAYTGPVLLLAGNRAAQHDRLRLEHTAEMEEAAEKVTLEILKEIERNTEATLKILEHIKQQRATSRPPA
;
A
#
# COMPACT_ATOMS: atom_id res chain seq x y z
N MET A 1 30.56 -2.11 21.98
CA MET A 1 30.67 -1.47 20.65
C MET A 1 29.72 -2.11 19.62
N LEU A 2 28.40 -2.18 19.86
CA LEU A 2 27.45 -2.89 18.96
C LEU A 2 26.14 -2.11 18.78
N ARG A 3 26.21 -0.90 18.22
CA ARG A 3 25.02 -0.08 17.93
C ARG A 3 25.14 0.77 16.66
N ARG A 4 25.82 0.27 15.64
CA ARG A 4 25.85 0.90 14.32
C ARG A 4 25.76 -0.22 13.29
N HIS A 5 24.60 -0.37 12.64
CA HIS A 5 24.40 -0.87 11.26
C HIS A 5 22.92 -1.18 10.90
N VAL A 6 21.93 -0.85 11.75
CA VAL A 6 20.50 -1.05 11.41
C VAL A 6 19.87 0.24 10.85
N LYS A 7 20.43 0.82 9.80
CA LYS A 7 19.82 2.00 9.12
C LYS A 7 19.68 1.89 7.60
N GLY A 8 20.01 0.74 6.99
CA GLY A 8 19.91 0.55 5.54
C GLY A 8 18.62 -0.12 5.03
N HIS A 9 17.84 -0.77 5.89
CA HIS A 9 16.85 -1.78 5.45
C HIS A 9 15.37 -1.34 5.45
N LEU A 10 15.06 -0.05 5.66
CA LEU A 10 13.67 0.42 5.78
C LEU A 10 13.07 0.97 4.47
N LEU A 11 13.83 1.00 3.38
CA LEU A 11 13.29 1.34 2.06
C LEU A 11 13.33 0.08 1.19
N HIS A 12 12.18 -0.59 1.07
CA HIS A 12 12.10 -1.84 0.33
C HIS A 12 12.34 -1.62 -1.18
N PRO A 13 13.22 -2.38 -1.84
CA PRO A 13 13.59 -2.20 -3.24
C PRO A 13 12.43 -2.37 -4.24
N VAL A 14 11.36 -3.07 -3.85
CA VAL A 14 10.17 -3.31 -4.67
C VAL A 14 9.55 -2.00 -5.19
N ASN A 15 9.66 -0.90 -4.44
CA ASN A 15 9.09 0.38 -4.87
C ASN A 15 10.03 1.19 -5.78
N GLN A 16 11.31 0.85 -5.91
CA GLN A 16 12.30 1.61 -6.68
C GLN A 16 12.49 1.07 -8.10
N VAL A 17 12.42 -0.25 -8.30
CA VAL A 17 12.74 -0.87 -9.60
C VAL A 17 11.71 -0.54 -10.71
N HIS A 18 10.48 -0.17 -10.36
CA HIS A 18 9.40 0.08 -11.35
C HIS A 18 9.13 1.56 -11.66
N LEU A 19 9.76 2.51 -10.96
CA LEU A 19 9.54 3.94 -11.23
C LEU A 19 10.35 4.45 -12.43
N ASP A 20 11.47 3.80 -12.75
CA ASP A 20 12.43 4.31 -13.74
C ASP A 20 12.14 3.88 -15.20
N GLU A 21 11.23 2.92 -15.43
CA GLU A 21 10.85 2.46 -16.78
C GLU A 21 9.42 2.86 -17.21
N ALA A 22 8.71 3.65 -16.40
CA ALA A 22 7.31 3.98 -16.69
C ALA A 22 7.18 4.88 -17.94
N THR A 23 6.54 4.34 -18.98
CA THR A 23 6.22 5.10 -20.19
C THR A 23 5.33 6.32 -19.91
N LEU A 24 5.29 7.30 -20.81
CA LEU A 24 4.46 8.52 -20.61
C LEU A 24 2.98 8.21 -20.34
N GLY A 25 2.45 7.14 -20.94
CA GLY A 25 1.08 6.68 -20.70
C GLY A 25 0.87 6.11 -19.30
N GLU A 26 1.86 5.40 -18.77
CA GLU A 26 1.83 4.84 -17.42
C GLU A 26 1.89 5.93 -16.35
N ARG A 27 2.72 6.95 -16.55
CA ARG A 27 2.78 8.11 -15.65
C ARG A 27 1.48 8.93 -15.66
N LEU A 28 0.82 9.00 -16.81
CA LEU A 28 -0.48 9.65 -16.94
C LEU A 28 -1.56 8.82 -16.22
N ALA A 29 -1.57 7.51 -16.41
CA ALA A 29 -2.51 6.61 -15.73
C ALA A 29 -2.38 6.70 -14.21
N ASP A 30 -1.16 6.69 -13.65
CA ASP A 30 -0.93 6.80 -12.21
C ASP A 30 -1.44 8.13 -11.64
N ARG A 31 -1.24 9.24 -12.37
CA ARG A 31 -1.77 10.56 -11.98
C ARG A 31 -3.28 10.62 -12.07
N VAL A 32 -3.86 10.06 -13.12
CA VAL A 32 -5.32 10.07 -13.35
C VAL A 32 -6.03 9.18 -12.32
N ALA A 33 -5.46 8.03 -11.98
CA ALA A 33 -5.95 7.16 -10.90
C ALA A 33 -5.97 7.87 -9.55
N GLY A 34 -4.90 8.61 -9.22
CA GLY A 34 -4.83 9.43 -8.01
C GLY A 34 -5.79 10.62 -8.01
N ALA A 35 -6.02 11.24 -9.17
CA ALA A 35 -6.85 12.43 -9.31
C ALA A 35 -8.37 12.14 -9.28
N ILE A 36 -8.83 11.10 -9.98
CA ILE A 36 -10.26 10.75 -10.07
C ILE A 36 -10.83 10.32 -8.70
N GLY A 37 -10.00 9.76 -7.81
CA GLY A 37 -10.40 9.32 -6.47
C GLY A 37 -10.42 10.41 -5.39
N THR A 38 -10.03 11.65 -5.70
CA THR A 38 -9.91 12.71 -4.69
C THR A 38 -11.18 13.55 -4.56
N TRP A 39 -11.56 13.88 -3.32
CA TRP A 39 -12.64 14.83 -3.01
C TRP A 39 -12.44 16.21 -3.66
N ALA A 40 -11.19 16.64 -3.84
CA ALA A 40 -10.85 17.88 -4.53
C ALA A 40 -11.30 17.91 -6.00
N PHE A 41 -11.24 16.78 -6.71
CA PHE A 41 -11.66 16.69 -8.12
C PHE A 41 -13.16 16.93 -8.27
N LEU A 42 -13.98 16.33 -7.39
CA LEU A 42 -15.42 16.53 -7.39
C LEU A 42 -15.81 17.99 -7.15
N ILE A 43 -15.10 18.68 -6.25
CA ILE A 43 -15.34 20.09 -5.95
C ILE A 43 -15.01 20.97 -7.17
N VAL A 44 -13.84 20.77 -7.79
CA VAL A 44 -13.43 21.52 -8.98
C VAL A 44 -14.41 21.29 -10.15
N GLN A 45 -14.81 20.03 -10.37
CA GLN A 45 -15.80 19.67 -11.39
C GLN A 45 -17.16 20.34 -11.12
N GLY A 46 -17.61 20.37 -9.86
CA GLY A 46 -18.85 21.04 -9.47
C GLY A 46 -18.80 22.55 -9.73
N ILE A 47 -17.69 23.20 -9.36
CA ILE A 47 -17.47 24.63 -9.64
C ILE A 47 -17.48 24.90 -11.14
N PHE A 48 -16.86 24.04 -11.95
CA PHE A 48 -16.86 24.17 -13.40
C PHE A 48 -18.28 24.12 -13.98
N ILE A 49 -19.12 23.19 -13.53
CA ILE A 49 -20.53 23.09 -13.95
C ILE A 49 -21.28 24.37 -13.59
N VAL A 50 -21.15 24.83 -12.34
CA VAL A 50 -21.83 26.05 -11.87
C VAL A 50 -21.37 27.27 -12.68
N ALA A 51 -20.05 27.41 -12.91
CA ALA A 51 -19.49 28.49 -13.71
C ALA A 51 -20.00 28.46 -15.17
N TRP A 52 -20.15 27.27 -15.75
CA TRP A 52 -20.72 27.09 -17.10
C TRP A 52 -22.17 27.55 -17.16
N ILE A 53 -23.00 27.11 -16.21
CA ILE A 53 -24.41 27.50 -16.11
C ILE A 53 -24.53 29.02 -15.94
N VAL A 54 -23.72 29.63 -15.06
CA VAL A 54 -23.72 31.09 -14.81
C VAL A 54 -23.30 31.87 -16.06
N THR A 55 -22.22 31.45 -16.71
CA THR A 55 -21.74 32.09 -17.95
C THR A 55 -22.80 32.01 -19.05
N ASN A 56 -23.42 30.84 -19.20
CA ASN A 56 -24.48 30.63 -20.17
C ASN A 56 -25.71 31.48 -19.85
N ALA A 57 -26.13 31.56 -18.58
CA ALA A 57 -27.27 32.39 -18.15
C ALA A 57 -27.05 33.88 -18.43
N ILE A 58 -25.83 34.40 -18.22
CA ILE A 58 -25.47 35.79 -18.55
C ILE A 58 -25.49 35.99 -20.07
N TRP A 59 -24.97 35.04 -20.85
CA TRP A 59 -24.96 35.13 -22.30
C TRP A 59 -26.34 34.93 -22.93
N LEU A 60 -27.23 34.16 -22.31
CA LEU A 60 -28.63 33.95 -22.75
C LEU A 60 -29.39 35.29 -22.91
N ALA A 61 -29.01 36.32 -22.14
CA ALA A 61 -29.58 37.66 -22.26
C ALA A 61 -29.18 38.41 -23.55
N ASN A 62 -28.06 38.03 -24.19
CA ASN A 62 -27.52 38.70 -25.39
C ASN A 62 -27.43 37.80 -26.64
N LYS A 63 -27.09 36.52 -26.49
CA LYS A 63 -27.02 35.48 -27.53
C LYS A 63 -26.80 34.10 -26.87
N SER A 64 -27.71 33.14 -27.05
CA SER A 64 -27.57 31.82 -26.42
C SER A 64 -26.49 30.97 -27.09
N TRP A 65 -25.38 30.67 -26.38
CA TRP A 65 -24.33 29.77 -26.89
C TRP A 65 -24.72 28.30 -26.83
N ASP A 66 -25.32 27.89 -25.71
CA ASP A 66 -25.75 26.52 -25.43
C ASP A 66 -27.10 26.55 -24.69
N PRO A 67 -28.22 26.70 -25.43
CA PRO A 67 -29.56 26.81 -24.85
C PRO A 67 -29.93 25.59 -24.01
N PHE A 68 -30.82 25.76 -23.04
CA PHE A 68 -31.43 24.65 -22.29
C PHE A 68 -32.00 23.62 -23.29
N PRO A 69 -31.62 22.32 -23.24
CA PRO A 69 -31.08 21.53 -22.12
C PRO A 69 -29.54 21.33 -22.04
N PHE A 70 -28.73 22.29 -22.49
CA PHE A 70 -27.25 22.25 -22.48
C PHE A 70 -26.67 21.05 -23.24
N ILE A 71 -26.80 21.04 -24.56
CA ILE A 71 -26.39 19.91 -25.42
C ILE A 71 -24.87 19.70 -25.39
N LEU A 72 -24.09 20.78 -25.32
CA LEU A 72 -22.63 20.69 -25.33
C LEU A 72 -22.09 20.13 -24.00
N LEU A 73 -22.67 20.59 -22.88
CA LEU A 73 -22.32 20.08 -21.56
C LEU A 73 -22.67 18.60 -21.45
N ASN A 74 -23.87 18.21 -21.89
CA ASN A 74 -24.25 16.80 -21.92
C ASN A 74 -23.33 15.93 -22.79
N LEU A 75 -22.93 16.43 -23.96
CA LEU A 75 -21.98 15.72 -24.83
C LEU A 75 -20.63 15.51 -24.12
N LEU A 76 -20.12 16.55 -23.47
CA LEU A 76 -18.84 16.50 -22.74
C LEU A 76 -18.88 15.47 -21.62
N PHE A 77 -19.94 15.48 -20.80
CA PHE A 77 -20.13 14.48 -19.74
C PHE A 77 -20.28 13.06 -20.29
N SER A 78 -20.96 12.89 -21.44
CA SER A 78 -21.11 11.58 -22.08
C SER A 78 -19.76 11.01 -22.51
N VAL A 79 -18.90 11.83 -23.14
CA VAL A 79 -17.54 11.42 -23.51
C VAL A 79 -16.70 11.16 -22.25
N GLN A 80 -16.79 12.02 -21.24
CA GLN A 80 -16.07 11.84 -19.98
C GLN A 80 -16.42 10.49 -19.34
N ALA A 81 -17.71 10.14 -19.25
CA ALA A 81 -18.16 8.86 -18.72
C ALA A 81 -17.64 7.67 -19.56
N ALA A 82 -17.70 7.78 -20.90
CA ALA A 82 -17.23 6.73 -21.80
C ALA A 82 -15.73 6.43 -21.64
N TYR A 83 -14.89 7.44 -21.40
CA TYR A 83 -13.45 7.25 -21.18
C TYR A 83 -13.09 6.90 -19.73
N THR A 84 -13.95 7.23 -18.75
CA THR A 84 -13.66 6.96 -17.34
C THR A 84 -13.55 5.44 -17.08
N GLY A 85 -14.44 4.63 -17.64
CA GLY A 85 -14.43 3.17 -17.46
C GLY A 85 -13.10 2.51 -17.88
N PRO A 86 -12.65 2.67 -19.13
CA PRO A 86 -11.38 2.11 -19.60
C PRO A 86 -10.17 2.60 -18.81
N VAL A 87 -10.11 3.91 -18.48
CA VAL A 87 -9.01 4.46 -17.69
C VAL A 87 -8.98 3.88 -16.28
N LEU A 88 -10.15 3.73 -15.65
CA LEU A 88 -10.26 3.11 -14.33
C LEU A 88 -9.84 1.63 -14.36
N LEU A 89 -10.19 0.89 -15.42
CA LEU A 89 -9.75 -0.50 -15.60
C LEU A 89 -8.23 -0.61 -15.79
N LEU A 90 -7.62 0.28 -16.57
CA LEU A 90 -6.17 0.33 -16.76
C LEU A 90 -5.45 0.67 -15.46
N ALA A 91 -5.95 1.67 -14.73
CA ALA A 91 -5.43 2.04 -13.41
C ALA A 91 -5.58 0.88 -12.41
N GLY A 92 -6.72 0.20 -12.40
CA GLY A 92 -7.00 -0.94 -11.52
C GLY A 92 -6.10 -2.14 -11.82
N ASN A 93 -5.93 -2.52 -13.09
CA ASN A 93 -5.04 -3.61 -13.49
C ASN A 93 -3.60 -3.35 -13.04
N ARG A 94 -3.12 -2.11 -13.17
CA ARG A 94 -1.78 -1.72 -12.72
C ARG A 94 -1.64 -1.75 -11.21
N ALA A 95 -2.63 -1.24 -10.47
CA ALA A 95 -2.64 -1.32 -9.01
C ALA A 95 -2.64 -2.78 -8.53
N ALA A 96 -3.41 -3.66 -9.16
CA ALA A 96 -3.46 -5.08 -8.83
C ALA A 96 -2.14 -5.82 -9.14
N GLN A 97 -1.44 -5.46 -10.22
CA GLN A 97 -0.10 -6.00 -10.51
C GLN A 97 0.90 -5.61 -9.41
N HIS A 98 0.87 -4.35 -8.96
CA HIS A 98 1.74 -3.88 -7.88
C HIS A 98 1.42 -4.55 -6.55
N ASP A 99 0.14 -4.69 -6.24
CA ASP A 99 -0.35 -5.36 -5.04
C ASP A 99 0.08 -6.82 -4.99
N ARG A 100 -0.02 -7.54 -6.11
CA ARG A 100 0.45 -8.93 -6.21
C ARG A 100 1.94 -9.07 -5.90
N LEU A 101 2.79 -8.21 -6.45
CA LEU A 101 4.23 -8.23 -6.15
C LEU A 101 4.51 -7.94 -4.67
N ARG A 102 3.77 -6.99 -4.07
CA ARG A 102 3.86 -6.71 -2.64
C ARG A 102 3.43 -7.91 -1.80
N LEU A 103 2.37 -8.61 -2.19
CA LEU A 103 1.86 -9.79 -1.50
C LEU A 103 2.85 -10.97 -1.56
N GLU A 104 3.40 -11.26 -2.74
CA GLU A 104 4.42 -12.31 -2.92
C GLU A 104 5.62 -12.05 -2.01
N HIS A 105 6.14 -10.82 -2.00
CA HIS A 105 7.26 -10.44 -1.13
C HIS A 105 6.88 -10.49 0.36
N THR A 106 5.68 -10.06 0.74
CA THR A 106 5.23 -10.13 2.14
C THR A 106 5.14 -11.57 2.62
N ALA A 107 4.63 -12.47 1.78
CA ALA A 107 4.58 -13.90 2.09
C ALA A 107 5.98 -14.49 2.31
N GLU A 108 6.96 -14.15 1.48
CA GLU A 108 8.36 -14.59 1.66
C GLU A 108 8.95 -14.09 2.99
N MET A 109 8.66 -12.83 3.35
CA MET A 109 9.10 -12.27 4.64
C MET A 109 8.43 -12.96 5.83
N GLU A 110 7.14 -13.27 5.73
CA GLU A 110 6.39 -13.99 6.76
C GLU A 110 6.98 -15.39 6.98
N GLU A 111 7.27 -16.13 5.90
CA GLU A 111 7.91 -17.45 6.00
C GLU A 111 9.31 -17.36 6.65
N ALA A 112 10.10 -16.36 6.29
CA ALA A 112 11.41 -16.14 6.90
C ALA A 112 11.29 -15.78 8.39
N ALA A 113 10.33 -14.94 8.76
CA ALA A 113 10.08 -14.56 10.15
C ALA A 113 9.59 -15.76 10.99
N GLU A 114 8.76 -16.63 10.42
CA GLU A 114 8.33 -17.87 11.06
C GLU A 114 9.52 -18.78 11.36
N LYS A 115 10.42 -19.00 10.38
CA LYS A 115 11.63 -19.81 10.56
C LYS A 115 12.51 -19.29 11.71
N VAL A 116 12.73 -17.97 11.75
CA VAL A 116 13.49 -17.33 12.84
C VAL A 116 12.81 -17.54 14.19
N THR A 117 11.48 -17.43 14.24
CA THR A 117 10.70 -17.64 15.46
C THR A 117 10.85 -19.09 15.96
N LEU A 118 10.76 -20.06 15.07
CA LEU A 118 10.95 -21.48 15.39
C LEU A 118 12.38 -21.78 15.88
N GLU A 119 13.38 -21.15 15.28
CA GLU A 119 14.78 -21.30 15.70
C GLU A 119 15.01 -20.73 17.11
N ILE A 120 14.44 -19.56 17.41
CA ILE A 120 14.46 -18.98 18.76
C ILE A 120 13.78 -19.91 19.78
N LEU A 121 12.62 -20.48 19.44
CA LEU A 121 11.90 -21.40 20.32
C LEU A 121 12.74 -22.65 20.63
N LYS A 122 13.41 -23.23 19.62
CA LYS A 122 14.32 -24.37 19.82
C LYS A 122 15.46 -24.04 20.77
N GLU A 123 16.05 -22.86 20.67
CA GLU A 123 17.15 -22.49 21.57
C GLU A 123 16.69 -22.11 22.98
N ILE A 124 15.46 -21.63 23.15
CA ILE A 124 14.84 -21.50 24.48
C ILE A 124 14.64 -22.88 25.11
N GLU A 125 14.13 -23.85 24.36
CA GLU A 125 13.95 -25.24 24.82
C GLU A 125 15.30 -25.84 25.23
N ARG A 126 16.31 -25.73 24.38
CA ARG A 126 17.67 -26.22 24.66
C ARG A 126 18.30 -25.60 25.90
N ASN A 127 18.15 -24.28 26.09
CA ASN A 127 18.62 -23.60 27.30
C ASN A 127 17.85 -24.05 28.55
N THR A 128 16.54 -24.30 28.41
CA THR A 128 15.70 -24.80 29.50
C THR A 128 16.15 -26.20 29.92
N GLU A 129 16.42 -27.10 28.97
CA GLU A 129 16.95 -28.44 29.25
C GLU A 129 18.32 -28.40 29.95
N ALA A 130 19.23 -27.54 29.49
CA ALA A 130 20.54 -27.37 30.12
C ALA A 130 20.39 -26.91 31.58
N THR A 131 19.47 -25.97 31.83
CA THR A 131 19.16 -25.48 33.19
C THR A 131 18.60 -26.59 34.08
N LEU A 132 17.71 -27.44 33.55
CA LEU A 132 17.17 -28.60 34.27
C LEU A 132 18.25 -29.64 34.61
N LYS A 133 19.13 -29.97 33.66
CA LYS A 133 20.26 -30.91 33.90
C LYS A 133 21.20 -30.42 35.00
N ILE A 134 21.49 -29.12 35.03
CA ILE A 134 22.30 -28.50 36.09
C ILE A 134 21.58 -28.63 37.44
N LEU A 135 20.27 -28.35 37.48
CA LEU A 135 19.47 -28.47 38.70
C LEU A 135 19.47 -29.90 39.25
N GLU A 136 19.38 -30.91 38.38
CA GLU A 136 19.47 -32.32 38.78
C GLU A 136 20.84 -32.70 39.34
N HIS A 137 21.93 -32.28 38.68
CA HIS A 137 23.29 -32.52 39.17
C HIS A 137 23.50 -31.89 40.56
N ILE A 138 23.01 -30.66 40.77
CA ILE A 138 23.09 -29.99 42.09
C ILE A 138 22.29 -30.77 43.15
N LYS A 139 21.08 -31.23 42.82
CA LYS A 139 20.27 -32.05 43.74
C LYS A 139 20.98 -33.35 44.12
N GLN A 140 21.60 -34.03 43.16
CA GLN A 140 22.36 -35.26 43.40
C GLN A 140 23.57 -35.01 44.30
N GLN A 141 24.38 -33.98 44.01
CA GLN A 141 25.52 -33.60 44.86
C GLN A 141 25.09 -33.32 46.30
N ARG A 142 23.97 -32.60 46.48
CA ARG A 142 23.42 -32.27 47.81
C ARG A 142 22.90 -33.50 48.56
N ALA A 143 22.36 -34.49 47.84
CA ALA A 143 21.88 -35.74 48.43
C ALA A 143 23.04 -36.62 48.91
N THR A 144 24.17 -36.64 48.19
CA THR A 144 25.38 -37.40 48.56
C THR A 144 26.20 -36.71 49.67
N SER A 145 26.11 -35.38 49.79
CA SER A 145 26.85 -34.59 50.79
C SER A 145 26.10 -34.39 52.12
N ARG A 146 24.92 -34.98 52.32
CA ARG A 146 24.16 -34.87 53.58
C ARG A 146 24.72 -35.90 54.58
N PRO A 147 25.37 -35.50 55.69
CA PRO A 147 25.90 -36.45 56.66
C PRO A 147 24.77 -37.26 57.29
N PRO A 148 24.97 -38.56 57.59
CA PRO A 148 24.02 -39.33 58.37
C PRO A 148 23.87 -38.68 59.75
N ALA A 149 22.63 -38.39 60.12
CA ALA A 149 22.26 -37.95 61.47
C ALA A 149 22.34 -39.12 62.46
#